data_AF-A0A927BPL3-F1
#
_entry.id   AF-A0A927BPL3-F1
#
_cell.length_a   1.000
_cell.length_b   1.000
_cell.length_c   1.000
_cell.angle_alpha   90.00
_cell.angle_beta   90.00
_cell.angle_gamma   90.00
#
_symmetry.space_group_name_H-M   'P 1'
#
loop_
_entity.id
_entity.type
_entity.pdbx_description
1 polymer ?
#
loop_
_entity_poly.entity_id
_entity_poly.type
_entity_poly.pdbx_seq_one_letter_code
_entity_poly.pdbx_strand_id
1 'polypeptide(L)'
;MTRRRAVVLVTEGAAPELLDRWGPDVLPAFARLRAEGAWGAMRSELVPYEPPGLISAFTGYGPAEHGCFSYWDAHSPDYEPVVLDSCSPRRPLLWQRPELADLTSAVVNVFGTHPVQPLNGSCIAYPMRRTLHACHPRDLPVRLGKEGIHPAHDVNIWFEGQDRRSSPARCSAPTGPARTPPCTCSTAARATRPTCSS
;
A
#
# COMPACT_ATOMS: atom_id res chain seq x y z
N MET A 1 5.43 -22.65 26.08
CA MET A 1 6.33 -21.77 25.29
C MET A 1 5.58 -20.51 24.92
N THR A 2 6.11 -19.33 25.24
CA THR A 2 5.53 -18.05 24.79
C THR A 2 5.66 -17.96 23.26
N ARG A 3 4.54 -17.74 22.55
CA ARG A 3 4.58 -17.54 21.10
C ARG A 3 5.34 -16.24 20.81
N ARG A 4 6.45 -16.33 20.07
CA ARG A 4 7.16 -15.15 19.57
C ARG A 4 6.28 -14.46 18.53
N ARG A 5 6.24 -13.13 18.58
CA ARG A 5 5.52 -12.28 17.62
C ARG A 5 6.56 -11.44 16.88
N ALA A 6 6.35 -11.26 15.59
CA ALA A 6 7.15 -10.35 14.77
C ALA A 6 6.26 -9.21 14.28
N VAL A 7 6.82 -8.01 14.21
CA VAL A 7 6.16 -6.83 13.65
C VAL A 7 7.08 -6.27 12.58
N VAL A 8 6.55 -6.07 11.38
CA VAL A 8 7.24 -5.43 10.27
C VAL A 8 6.59 -4.07 10.06
N LEU A 9 7.39 -3.00 10.20
CA LEU A 9 6.96 -1.63 9.94
C LEU A 9 7.62 -1.16 8.65
N VAL A 10 6.83 -0.62 7.74
CA VAL A 10 7.31 0.02 6.52
C VAL A 10 7.09 1.51 6.66
N THR A 11 8.14 2.28 6.48
CA THR A 11 8.12 3.73 6.59
C THR A 11 8.70 4.35 5.34
N GLU A 12 7.90 5.13 4.63
CA GLU A 12 8.38 5.94 3.52
C GLU A 12 9.23 7.11 4.03
N GLY A 13 10.33 7.39 3.35
CA GLY A 13 11.19 8.54 3.67
C GLY A 13 11.97 8.46 4.98
N ALA A 14 12.04 7.30 5.64
CA ALA A 14 12.83 7.11 6.86
C ALA A 14 14.33 6.84 6.58
N ALA A 15 14.94 7.67 5.74
CA ALA A 15 16.37 7.56 5.44
C ALA A 15 17.20 7.75 6.73
N PRO A 16 18.28 6.97 6.96
CA PRO A 16 19.10 7.06 8.17
C PRO A 16 19.56 8.50 8.48
N GLU A 17 19.89 9.28 7.46
CA GLU A 17 20.34 10.66 7.59
C GLU A 17 19.25 11.58 8.16
N LEU A 18 17.98 11.31 7.83
CA LEU A 18 16.83 12.05 8.37
C LEU A 18 16.54 11.65 9.81
N LEU A 19 16.59 10.36 10.12
CA LEU A 19 16.44 9.87 11.50
C LEU A 19 17.52 10.47 12.41
N ASP A 20 18.76 10.58 11.91
CA ASP A 20 19.88 11.17 12.64
C ASP A 20 19.72 12.68 12.85
N ARG A 21 19.24 13.38 11.81
CA ARG A 21 18.95 14.81 11.89
C ARG A 21 17.88 15.13 12.93
N TRP A 22 16.82 14.32 13.02
CA TRP A 22 15.75 14.54 14.00
C TRP A 22 16.13 14.14 15.42
N GLY A 23 16.98 13.13 15.57
CA GLY A 23 17.58 12.77 16.84
C GLY A 23 16.60 12.14 17.85
N PRO A 24 17.12 11.76 19.04
CA PRO A 24 16.37 11.03 20.06
C PRO A 24 15.26 11.83 20.72
N ASP A 25 15.36 13.16 20.74
CA ASP A 25 14.35 14.03 21.35
C ASP A 25 13.04 14.04 20.56
N VAL A 26 13.13 13.91 19.22
CA VAL A 26 11.98 13.86 18.31
C VAL A 26 11.54 12.41 18.06
N LEU A 27 12.50 11.48 17.89
CA LEU A 27 12.25 10.09 17.54
C LEU A 27 12.85 9.09 18.54
N PRO A 28 12.41 9.09 19.81
CA PRO A 28 13.01 8.27 20.87
C PRO A 28 12.89 6.76 20.59
N ALA A 29 11.81 6.33 19.94
CA ALA A 29 11.61 4.92 19.58
C ALA A 29 12.62 4.44 18.51
N PHE A 30 12.87 5.23 17.47
CA PHE A 30 13.87 4.90 16.46
C PHE A 30 15.28 4.94 17.03
N ALA A 31 15.59 5.91 17.88
CA ALA A 31 16.87 5.99 18.57
C ALA A 31 17.13 4.72 19.40
N ARG A 32 16.12 4.27 20.15
CA ARG A 32 16.20 3.02 20.91
C ARG A 32 16.39 1.79 20.01
N LEU A 33 15.62 1.66 18.94
CA LEU A 33 15.76 0.56 17.97
C LEU A 33 17.16 0.50 17.36
N ARG A 34 17.76 1.66 17.09
CA ARG A 34 19.12 1.75 16.53
C ARG A 34 20.20 1.38 17.55
N ALA A 35 19.99 1.68 18.83
CA ALA A 35 20.93 1.39 19.91
C ALA A 35 20.87 -0.07 20.40
N GLU A 36 19.66 -0.64 20.49
CA GLU A 36 19.42 -1.99 21.03
C GLU A 36 19.32 -3.08 19.94
N GLY A 37 19.10 -2.67 18.68
CA GLY A 37 18.87 -3.57 17.56
C GLY A 37 20.03 -3.64 16.57
N ALA A 38 19.78 -4.29 15.43
CA ALA A 38 20.67 -4.31 14.29
C ALA A 38 20.13 -3.38 13.20
N TRP A 39 21.02 -2.61 12.59
CA TRP A 39 20.68 -1.71 11.48
C TRP A 39 21.84 -1.60 10.49
N GLY A 40 21.51 -1.22 9.26
CA GLY A 40 22.50 -1.00 8.21
C GLY A 40 21.82 -0.54 6.93
N ALA A 41 22.61 -0.04 5.99
CA ALA A 41 22.11 0.29 4.66
C ALA A 41 21.65 -0.99 3.95
N MET A 42 20.45 -0.95 3.38
CA MET A 42 19.94 -2.03 2.53
C MET A 42 20.11 -1.64 1.07
N ARG A 43 20.59 -2.57 0.25
CA ARG A 43 20.59 -2.38 -1.20
C ARG A 43 19.14 -2.43 -1.69
N SER A 44 18.58 -1.26 -1.99
CA SER A 44 17.29 -1.15 -2.67
C SER A 44 17.44 -1.38 -4.17
N GLU A 45 16.31 -1.52 -4.84
CA GLU A 45 16.23 -1.64 -6.29
C GLU A 45 16.68 -0.36 -7.01
N LEU A 46 16.97 -0.51 -8.31
CA LEU A 46 17.48 0.57 -9.16
C LEU A 46 16.46 1.71 -9.38
N VAL A 47 15.17 1.45 -9.21
CA VAL A 47 14.11 2.44 -9.48
C VAL A 47 13.63 2.99 -8.14
N PRO A 48 13.77 4.30 -7.87
CA PRO A 48 13.24 4.95 -6.67
C PRO A 48 11.73 5.14 -6.80
N TYR A 49 11.00 4.02 -6.89
CA TYR A 49 9.56 3.95 -7.00
C TYR A 49 9.05 2.90 -6.02
N GLU A 50 8.05 3.27 -5.22
CA GLU A 50 7.58 2.47 -4.08
C GLU A 50 7.04 1.07 -4.43
N PRO A 51 6.16 0.89 -5.44
CA PRO A 51 5.51 -0.40 -5.69
C PRO A 51 6.45 -1.60 -5.80
N PRO A 52 7.51 -1.56 -6.64
CA PRO A 52 8.36 -2.72 -6.82
C PRO A 52 9.11 -3.06 -5.53
N GLY A 53 9.64 -2.06 -4.80
CA GLY A 53 10.32 -2.27 -3.52
C GLY A 53 9.41 -2.85 -2.44
N LEU A 54 8.14 -2.41 -2.36
CA LEU A 54 7.19 -2.93 -1.39
C LEU A 54 6.83 -4.39 -1.67
N ILE A 55 6.57 -4.73 -2.93
CA ILE A 55 6.29 -6.12 -3.32
C ILE A 55 7.53 -7.00 -3.11
N SER A 56 8.74 -6.51 -3.41
CA SER A 56 9.97 -7.21 -3.08
C SER A 56 10.10 -7.50 -1.58
N ALA A 57 9.83 -6.52 -0.73
CA ALA A 57 9.89 -6.68 0.73
C ALA A 57 8.93 -7.77 1.25
N PHE A 58 7.74 -7.89 0.65
CA PHE A 58 6.72 -8.85 1.07
C PHE A 58 6.64 -10.12 0.23
N THR A 59 7.45 -10.30 -0.80
CA THR A 59 7.60 -11.57 -1.52
C THR A 59 8.95 -12.24 -1.23
N GLY A 60 9.97 -11.45 -0.91
CA GLY A 60 11.36 -11.91 -0.78
C GLY A 60 12.06 -12.14 -2.13
N TYR A 61 11.47 -11.69 -3.23
CA TYR A 61 11.98 -11.84 -4.61
C TYR A 61 12.20 -10.47 -5.25
N GLY A 62 13.03 -10.38 -6.29
CA GLY A 62 13.22 -9.12 -7.01
C GLY A 62 12.11 -8.81 -8.05
N PRO A 63 12.07 -7.60 -8.62
CA PRO A 63 11.06 -7.16 -9.59
C PRO A 63 10.92 -8.03 -10.81
N ALA A 64 12.05 -8.52 -11.33
CA ALA A 64 12.05 -9.43 -12.48
C ALA A 64 11.29 -10.74 -12.19
N GLU A 65 11.25 -11.17 -10.94
CA GLU A 65 10.64 -12.42 -10.52
C GLU A 65 9.17 -12.25 -10.13
N HIS A 66 8.83 -11.23 -9.32
CA HIS A 66 7.44 -10.98 -8.94
C HIS A 66 6.66 -10.19 -10.01
N GLY A 67 7.34 -9.50 -10.93
CA GLY A 67 6.76 -8.89 -12.12
C GLY A 67 6.03 -7.56 -11.90
N CYS A 68 6.11 -6.97 -10.71
CA CYS A 68 5.46 -5.69 -10.40
C CYS A 68 6.49 -4.56 -10.49
N PHE A 69 6.35 -3.69 -11.49
CA PHE A 69 7.27 -2.57 -11.71
C PHE A 69 6.61 -1.21 -11.43
N SER A 70 5.30 -1.20 -11.15
CA SER A 70 4.49 0.01 -11.02
C SER A 70 3.22 -0.26 -10.24
N TYR A 71 2.49 0.81 -9.89
CA TYR A 71 1.12 0.73 -9.38
C TYR A 71 0.12 0.27 -10.46
N TRP A 72 0.50 0.40 -11.73
CA TRP A 72 -0.39 0.22 -12.87
C TRP A 72 0.23 -0.73 -13.89
N ASP A 73 -0.60 -1.54 -14.52
CA ASP A 73 -0.28 -2.15 -15.80
C ASP A 73 -0.39 -1.08 -16.90
N ALA A 74 0.74 -0.77 -17.51
CA ALA A 74 0.86 0.22 -18.59
C ALA A 74 0.61 -0.38 -19.99
N HIS A 75 0.47 -1.70 -20.09
CA HIS A 75 0.27 -2.43 -21.34
C HIS A 75 -1.05 -3.21 -21.33
N SER A 76 -2.08 -2.63 -20.70
CA SER A 76 -3.43 -3.16 -20.82
C SER A 76 -3.88 -3.17 -22.30
N PRO A 77 -4.80 -4.06 -22.71
CA PRO A 77 -5.23 -4.17 -24.11
C PRO A 77 -5.69 -2.85 -24.74
N ASP A 78 -6.30 -1.98 -23.93
CA ASP A 78 -6.84 -0.69 -24.35
C ASP A 78 -5.89 0.49 -24.04
N TYR A 79 -4.69 0.21 -23.51
CA TYR A 79 -3.72 1.21 -23.02
C TYR A 79 -4.28 2.17 -21.96
N GLU A 80 -5.30 1.73 -21.21
CA GLU A 80 -5.78 2.41 -20.02
C GLU A 80 -5.02 1.91 -18.78
N PRO A 81 -4.60 2.80 -17.85
CA PRO A 81 -3.94 2.36 -16.62
C PRO A 81 -4.84 1.44 -15.78
N VAL A 82 -4.43 0.18 -15.63
CA VAL A 82 -5.11 -0.78 -14.75
C VAL A 82 -4.33 -0.92 -13.46
N VAL A 83 -4.96 -0.64 -12.33
CA VAL A 83 -4.36 -0.84 -10.99
C VAL A 83 -3.92 -2.30 -10.85
N LEU A 84 -2.65 -2.53 -10.50
CA LEU A 84 -2.20 -3.85 -10.08
C LEU A 84 -2.85 -4.19 -8.73
N ASP A 85 -3.35 -5.41 -8.64
CA ASP A 85 -4.14 -5.91 -7.52
C ASP A 85 -3.46 -7.09 -6.82
N SER A 86 -4.16 -7.71 -5.86
CA SER A 86 -3.62 -8.81 -5.06
C SER A 86 -3.30 -10.10 -5.83
N CYS A 87 -3.71 -10.18 -7.10
CA CYS A 87 -3.40 -11.31 -7.98
C CYS A 87 -2.28 -10.98 -8.97
N SER A 88 -1.77 -9.75 -8.96
CA SER A 88 -0.79 -9.28 -9.95
C SER A 88 0.64 -9.79 -9.73
N PRO A 89 1.16 -9.93 -8.49
CA PRO A 89 2.48 -10.52 -8.27
C PRO A 89 2.55 -11.99 -8.71
N ARG A 90 3.57 -12.37 -9.48
CA ARG A 90 3.82 -13.76 -9.90
C ARG A 90 4.36 -14.65 -8.77
N ARG A 91 4.74 -14.03 -7.65
CA ARG A 91 5.25 -14.69 -6.44
C ARG A 91 4.27 -14.39 -5.29
N PRO A 92 3.98 -15.38 -4.42
CA PRO A 92 3.07 -15.17 -3.30
C PRO A 92 3.67 -14.18 -2.30
N LEU A 93 2.82 -13.34 -1.71
CA LEU A 93 3.19 -12.53 -0.55
C LEU A 93 3.46 -13.44 0.66
N LEU A 94 4.24 -12.99 1.63
CA LEU A 94 4.69 -13.78 2.78
C LEU A 94 3.54 -14.55 3.46
N TRP A 95 2.42 -13.88 3.75
CA TRP A 95 1.24 -14.47 4.40
C TRP A 95 0.40 -15.39 3.50
N GLN A 96 0.71 -15.49 2.20
CA GLN A 96 0.07 -16.42 1.26
C GLN A 96 0.89 -17.69 1.08
N ARG A 97 2.11 -17.76 1.63
CA ARG A 97 3.01 -18.90 1.44
C ARG A 97 2.56 -20.10 2.27
N PRO A 98 2.48 -21.31 1.70
CA PRO A 98 2.09 -22.53 2.43
C PRO A 98 2.94 -22.80 3.66
N GLU A 99 4.25 -22.52 3.56
CA GLU A 99 5.20 -22.71 4.67
C GLU A 99 4.89 -21.83 5.90
N LEU A 100 4.11 -20.76 5.72
CA LEU A 100 3.73 -19.81 6.78
C LEU A 100 2.23 -19.90 7.15
N ALA A 101 1.49 -20.89 6.65
CA ALA A 101 0.04 -21.00 6.85
C ALA A 101 -0.37 -21.18 8.33
N ASP A 102 0.50 -21.78 9.14
CA ASP A 102 0.28 -21.99 10.58
C ASP A 102 0.47 -20.71 11.42
N LEU A 103 0.98 -19.63 10.80
CA LEU A 103 1.15 -18.34 11.46
C LEU A 103 -0.12 -17.50 11.30
N THR A 104 -0.56 -16.91 12.41
CA THR A 104 -1.59 -15.86 12.38
C THR A 104 -0.96 -14.54 11.95
N SER A 105 -1.45 -13.98 10.84
CA SER A 105 -0.94 -12.74 10.25
C SER A 105 -1.94 -11.59 10.37
N ALA A 106 -1.44 -10.40 10.66
CA ALA A 106 -2.20 -9.16 10.60
C ALA A 106 -1.53 -8.22 9.60
N VAL A 107 -2.23 -7.88 8.53
CA VAL A 107 -1.72 -7.03 7.44
C VAL A 107 -2.52 -5.73 7.40
N VAL A 108 -1.83 -4.59 7.36
CA VAL A 108 -2.48 -3.27 7.36
C VAL A 108 -1.82 -2.39 6.30
N ASN A 109 -2.64 -1.88 5.38
CA ASN A 109 -2.27 -0.85 4.41
C ASN A 109 -1.06 -1.20 3.52
N VAL A 110 -0.95 -2.45 3.07
CA VAL A 110 0.13 -2.88 2.15
C VAL A 110 -0.39 -2.93 0.71
N PHE A 111 0.29 -2.31 -0.25
CA PHE A 111 -0.07 -2.40 -1.66
C PHE A 111 -0.06 -3.86 -2.16
N GLY A 112 -0.94 -4.19 -3.11
CA GLY A 112 -1.15 -5.56 -3.58
C GLY A 112 -1.98 -6.42 -2.61
N THR A 113 -2.69 -5.84 -1.64
CA THR A 113 -3.61 -6.59 -0.76
C THR A 113 -5.08 -6.46 -1.17
N HIS A 114 -5.41 -5.62 -2.14
CA HIS A 114 -6.78 -5.45 -2.63
C HIS A 114 -6.94 -6.05 -4.04
N PRO A 115 -8.00 -6.82 -4.36
CA PRO A 115 -9.08 -7.27 -3.48
C PRO A 115 -8.56 -8.13 -2.32
N VAL A 116 -9.18 -7.97 -1.14
CA VAL A 116 -8.73 -8.69 0.05
C VAL A 116 -8.94 -10.19 -0.13
N GLN A 117 -7.87 -10.96 0.09
CA GLN A 117 -7.89 -12.42 0.07
C GLN A 117 -8.06 -12.95 1.50
N PRO A 118 -8.78 -14.07 1.71
CA PRO A 118 -8.82 -14.74 3.01
C PRO A 118 -7.43 -15.13 3.49
N LEU A 119 -7.17 -14.99 4.80
CA LEU A 119 -5.92 -15.42 5.42
C LEU A 119 -6.15 -15.80 6.88
N ASN A 120 -5.24 -16.58 7.46
CA ASN A 120 -5.27 -16.91 8.88
C ASN A 120 -4.97 -15.66 9.74
N GLY A 121 -6.00 -14.87 10.06
CA GLY A 121 -5.86 -13.63 10.84
C GLY A 121 -6.70 -12.48 10.28
N SER A 122 -6.07 -11.34 10.02
CA SER A 122 -6.78 -10.12 9.60
C SER A 122 -6.02 -9.30 8.57
N CYS A 123 -6.77 -8.65 7.68
CA CYS A 123 -6.24 -7.73 6.68
C CYS A 123 -7.08 -6.47 6.62
N ILE A 124 -6.44 -5.31 6.68
CA ILE A 124 -6.98 -4.03 6.23
C ILE A 124 -6.17 -3.69 4.97
N ALA A 125 -6.77 -3.88 3.80
CA ALA A 125 -6.09 -3.77 2.53
C ALA A 125 -5.72 -2.31 2.17
N TYR A 126 -4.92 -2.16 1.11
CA TYR A 126 -4.62 -0.88 0.45
C TYR A 126 -5.45 -0.76 -0.85
N PRO A 127 -6.68 -0.23 -0.81
CA PRO A 127 -7.52 -0.15 -2.00
C PRO A 127 -7.23 1.11 -2.83
N MET A 128 -6.62 0.97 -4.00
CA MET A 128 -6.52 2.05 -5.00
C MET A 128 -7.81 2.25 -5.83
N ARG A 129 -8.95 1.80 -5.32
CA ARG A 129 -10.28 1.99 -5.93
C ARG A 129 -11.33 2.12 -4.84
N ARG A 130 -12.42 2.83 -5.13
CA ARG A 130 -13.54 2.99 -4.18
C ARG A 130 -14.16 1.62 -3.88
N THR A 131 -14.13 1.19 -2.62
CA THR A 131 -14.59 -0.13 -2.18
C THR A 131 -15.01 -0.10 -0.71
N LEU A 132 -16.02 -0.91 -0.36
CA LEU A 132 -16.36 -1.24 1.02
C LEU A 132 -15.81 -2.62 1.43
N HIS A 133 -15.15 -3.33 0.51
CA HIS A 133 -14.61 -4.68 0.71
C HIS A 133 -13.08 -4.64 0.88
N ALA A 134 -12.62 -3.78 1.79
CA ALA A 134 -11.20 -3.59 2.06
C ALA A 134 -10.68 -4.46 3.21
N CYS A 135 -11.54 -5.22 3.90
CA CYS A 135 -11.14 -5.92 5.13
C CYS A 135 -11.45 -7.42 5.12
N HIS A 136 -10.56 -8.17 5.76
CA HIS A 136 -10.76 -9.55 6.16
C HIS A 136 -10.52 -9.69 7.67
N PRO A 137 -11.40 -10.35 8.43
CA PRO A 137 -12.74 -10.78 8.01
C PRO A 137 -13.63 -9.59 7.65
N ARG A 138 -14.74 -9.84 6.93
CA ARG A 138 -15.60 -8.76 6.37
C ARG A 138 -16.22 -7.87 7.45
N ASP A 139 -16.42 -8.39 8.65
CA ASP A 139 -16.99 -7.68 9.80
C ASP A 139 -15.95 -6.89 10.62
N LEU A 140 -14.66 -6.99 10.28
CA LEU A 140 -13.58 -6.29 10.97
C LEU A 140 -13.82 -4.78 11.10
N PRO A 141 -14.27 -4.02 10.07
CA PRO A 141 -14.55 -2.59 10.21
C PRO A 141 -15.62 -2.29 11.26
N VAL A 142 -16.63 -3.14 11.39
CA VAL A 142 -17.70 -2.98 12.38
C VAL A 142 -17.15 -3.20 13.78
N ARG A 143 -16.28 -4.21 13.96
CA ARG A 143 -15.63 -4.49 15.23
C ARG A 143 -14.72 -3.33 15.66
N LEU A 144 -13.90 -2.83 14.74
CA LEU A 144 -13.05 -1.66 15.00
C LEU A 144 -13.89 -0.42 15.34
N GLY A 145 -14.98 -0.18 14.61
CA GLY A 145 -15.87 0.96 14.87
C GLY A 145 -16.56 0.90 16.25
N LYS A 146 -16.90 -0.30 16.75
CA LYS A 146 -17.44 -0.47 18.12
C LYS A 146 -16.43 -0.10 19.21
N GLU A 147 -15.14 -0.24 18.91
CA GLU A 147 -14.03 0.17 19.78
C GLU A 147 -13.59 1.63 19.53
N GLY A 148 -14.32 2.37 18.68
CA GLY A 148 -13.98 3.76 18.31
C GLY A 148 -12.79 3.89 17.34
N ILE A 149 -12.38 2.81 16.69
CA ILE A 149 -11.27 2.79 15.72
C ILE A 149 -11.82 2.90 14.31
N HIS A 150 -11.45 3.98 13.60
CA HIS A 150 -11.87 4.24 12.23
C HIS A 150 -10.65 4.35 11.32
N PRO A 151 -10.24 3.24 10.64
CA PRO A 151 -9.17 3.30 9.66
C PRO A 151 -9.51 4.33 8.58
N ALA A 152 -8.65 5.32 8.42
CA ALA A 152 -8.76 6.34 7.39
C ALA A 152 -7.53 6.27 6.48
N HIS A 153 -7.75 6.57 5.21
CA HIS A 153 -6.62 6.83 4.33
C HIS A 153 -5.87 8.06 4.83
N ASP A 154 -4.55 7.99 4.80
CA ASP A 154 -3.64 9.08 5.15
C ASP A 154 -4.01 10.39 4.44
N VAL A 155 -4.37 10.38 3.15
CA VAL A 155 -4.80 11.60 2.45
C VAL A 155 -6.03 12.30 3.06
N ASN A 156 -6.85 11.57 3.83
CA ASN A 156 -8.01 12.15 4.50
C ASN A 156 -7.64 12.82 5.83
N ILE A 157 -6.54 12.43 6.49
CA ILE A 157 -6.14 13.04 7.78
C ILE A 157 -5.59 14.46 7.59
N TRP A 158 -5.08 14.79 6.39
CA TRP A 158 -4.61 16.13 6.05
C TRP A 158 -5.74 17.08 5.61
N PHE A 159 -6.97 16.57 5.48
CA PHE A 159 -8.11 17.37 5.04
C PHE A 159 -8.86 17.96 6.24
N GLU A 160 -8.57 19.23 6.55
CA GLU A 160 -9.22 19.98 7.64
C GLU A 160 -10.44 20.81 7.17
N GLY A 161 -11.02 20.49 6.01
CA GLY A 161 -12.10 21.30 5.40
C GLY A 161 -11.59 22.41 4.48
N GLN A 162 -10.33 22.33 4.06
CA GLN A 162 -9.68 23.28 3.16
C GLN A 162 -10.35 23.28 1.76
N ASP A 163 -10.33 24.41 1.02
CA ASP A 163 -10.82 24.45 -0.37
C ASP A 163 -10.04 23.41 -1.20
N ARG A 164 -10.72 22.74 -2.13
CA ARG A 164 -10.11 21.78 -3.06
C ARG A 164 -8.91 22.36 -3.82
N ARG A 165 -8.82 23.69 -3.96
CA ARG A 165 -7.69 24.43 -4.56
C ARG A 165 -6.46 24.59 -3.67
N SER A 166 -6.59 24.44 -2.35
CA SER A 166 -5.51 24.58 -1.38
C SER A 166 -4.93 23.23 -0.91
N SER A 167 -5.45 22.11 -1.43
CA SER A 167 -4.87 20.80 -1.15
C SER A 167 -3.41 20.71 -1.64
N PRO A 168 -2.48 20.16 -0.84
CA PRO A 168 -1.07 20.01 -1.23
C PRO A 168 -0.84 19.09 -2.43
N ALA A 169 -1.86 18.37 -2.91
CA ALA A 169 -1.83 17.55 -4.12
C ALA A 169 -1.81 18.36 -5.45
N ARG A 170 -1.21 19.56 -5.45
CA ARG A 170 -0.93 20.29 -6.69
C ARG A 170 0.30 19.66 -7.35
N CYS A 171 0.07 18.69 -8.22
CA CYS A 171 1.01 18.43 -9.30
C CYS A 171 1.01 19.68 -10.18
N SER A 172 2.07 20.49 -10.13
CA SER A 172 2.18 21.70 -10.93
C SER A 172 2.20 21.31 -12.41
N ALA A 173 1.05 21.42 -13.09
CA ALA A 173 1.02 21.37 -14.54
C ALA A 173 1.94 22.50 -15.08
N PRO A 174 2.80 22.22 -16.07
CA PRO A 174 3.67 23.24 -16.63
C PRO A 174 2.81 24.38 -17.18
N THR A 175 3.11 25.59 -16.76
CA THR A 175 2.48 26.84 -17.22
C THR A 175 2.85 27.12 -18.67
N GLY A 176 2.19 26.41 -19.59
CA GLY A 176 2.07 26.76 -21.01
C GLY A 176 0.62 27.10 -21.35
N PRO A 177 0.35 27.99 -22.32
CA PRO A 177 -1.00 28.47 -22.59
C PRO A 177 -1.88 27.34 -23.16
N ALA A 178 -2.79 26.83 -22.33
CA ALA A 178 -3.79 25.85 -22.72
C ALA A 178 -4.80 26.47 -23.70
N ARG A 179 -4.89 25.91 -24.90
CA ARG A 179 -6.02 26.09 -25.82
C ARG A 179 -6.73 24.74 -25.99
N THR A 180 -7.72 24.46 -25.16
CA THR A 180 -8.83 23.53 -25.49
C THR A 180 -9.98 23.71 -24.49
N PRO A 181 -11.26 23.77 -24.94
CA PRO A 181 -12.42 23.91 -24.06
C PRO A 181 -12.78 22.58 -23.36
N PRO A 182 -13.57 22.62 -22.27
CA PRO A 182 -13.77 21.45 -21.42
C PRO A 182 -14.69 20.42 -22.09
N CYS A 183 -14.19 19.19 -22.26
CA CYS A 183 -15.04 18.05 -22.59
C CYS A 183 -15.91 17.67 -21.39
N THR A 184 -17.23 17.79 -21.57
CA THR A 184 -18.25 17.22 -20.68
C THR A 184 -18.21 15.70 -20.78
N CYS A 185 -17.86 15.01 -19.68
CA CYS A 185 -17.87 13.56 -19.63
C CYS A 185 -19.30 13.07 -19.32
N SER A 186 -19.99 12.53 -20.33
CA SER A 186 -21.27 11.84 -20.18
C SER A 186 -21.05 10.38 -19.76
N THR A 187 -21.91 9.92 -18.86
CA THR A 187 -22.06 8.57 -18.32
C THR A 187 -22.09 7.42 -19.33
N ALA A 188 -21.63 6.26 -18.82
CA ALA A 188 -22.00 4.88 -19.17
C ALA A 188 -21.03 4.07 -20.06
N ALA A 189 -20.44 3.02 -19.47
CA ALA A 189 -20.50 1.67 -20.01
C ALA A 189 -20.12 0.65 -18.92
N ARG A 190 -20.95 -0.39 -18.80
CA ARG A 190 -20.79 -1.54 -17.91
C ARG A 190 -19.97 -2.59 -18.67
N ALA A 191 -18.84 -3.03 -18.12
CA ALA A 191 -18.10 -4.17 -18.65
C ALA A 191 -17.95 -5.25 -17.57
N THR A 192 -18.51 -6.42 -17.88
CA THR A 192 -18.45 -7.66 -17.10
C THR A 192 -17.01 -8.19 -17.02
N ARG A 193 -16.54 -8.53 -15.81
CA ARG A 193 -15.26 -9.21 -15.57
C ARG A 193 -15.45 -10.74 -15.48
N PRO A 194 -14.42 -11.55 -15.78
CA PRO A 194 -14.44 -12.99 -15.54
C PRO A 194 -14.30 -13.28 -14.04
N THR A 195 -15.04 -14.28 -13.57
CA THR A 195 -15.01 -14.79 -12.20
C THR A 195 -13.84 -15.74 -11.99
N CYS A 196 -13.09 -15.58 -10.90
CA CYS A 196 -12.11 -16.55 -10.44
C CYS A 196 -12.86 -17.68 -9.73
N SER A 197 -12.68 -18.92 -10.19
CA SER A 197 -13.22 -20.11 -9.53
C SER A 197 -12.48 -20.37 -8.22
N SER A 198 -13.27 -20.74 -7.22
CA SER A 198 -12.93 -21.15 -5.85
C SER A 198 -11.88 -22.25 -5.75
#